data_AF-A0A840HNI0-F1
#
_entry.id   AF-A0A840HNI0-F1
#
_cell.length_a   1.000
_cell.length_b   1.000
_cell.length_c   1.000
_cell.angle_alpha   90.00
_cell.angle_beta   90.00
_cell.angle_gamma   90.00
#
_symmetry.space_group_name_H-M   'P 1'
#
loop_
_entity.id
_entity.type
_entity.pdbx_description
1 polymer ?
#
loop_
_entity_poly.entity_id
_entity_poly.type
_entity_poly.pdbx_seq_one_letter_code
_entity_poly.pdbx_strand_id
1 'polypeptide(L)'
;MQPYYFPFVRRRGNLLEGLFDYRPRNEQEATVVAISTDWGASWIFRGKALALNPYCPWDATDPDNLNVNVKGTKTAYGSSSANAADNGLGHAFAFSTKGKQHVYHLNRADGHIDSDQLVVHSLNHGEGFSLFGLPEFGYVSPLASGGYPNLESTAAATTGLIDPDAILGSVHMGDKKTIVYVSKNLSPEIRTFRQTRFAQKPRLSR
;
A
#
# COMPACT_ATOMS: atom_id res chain seq x y z
N MET A 1 0.97 -18.67 6.93
CA MET A 1 0.40 -17.67 6.02
C MET A 1 1.30 -17.56 4.81
N GLN A 2 0.74 -17.42 3.60
CA GLN A 2 1.55 -17.14 2.40
C GLN A 2 2.06 -15.69 2.51
N PRO A 3 3.37 -15.43 2.34
CA PRO A 3 3.94 -14.11 2.61
C PRO A 3 3.65 -13.07 1.51
N TYR A 4 2.79 -13.39 0.55
CA TYR A 4 2.44 -12.48 -0.55
C TYR A 4 0.92 -12.39 -0.68
N TYR A 5 0.36 -11.19 -0.55
CA TYR A 5 -1.07 -10.92 -0.68
C TYR A 5 -1.35 -9.94 -1.84
N PHE A 6 -2.51 -10.11 -2.49
CA PHE A 6 -3.10 -9.20 -3.49
C PHE A 6 -2.15 -8.64 -4.55
N PRO A 7 -1.67 -9.48 -5.49
CA PRO A 7 -0.75 -9.02 -6.52
C PRO A 7 -1.45 -8.04 -7.48
N PHE A 8 -0.84 -6.88 -7.72
CA PHE A 8 -1.17 -6.06 -8.87
C PHE A 8 -0.18 -6.32 -9.99
N VAL A 9 -0.66 -6.94 -11.07
CA VAL A 9 0.15 -7.22 -12.26
C VAL A 9 -0.32 -6.33 -13.41
N ARG A 10 0.64 -5.70 -14.09
CA ARG A 10 0.38 -4.94 -15.32
C ARG A 10 1.40 -5.24 -16.40
N ARG A 11 1.00 -5.02 -17.64
CA ARG A 11 1.93 -4.99 -18.77
C ARG A 11 2.69 -3.66 -18.79
N ARG A 12 4.01 -3.73 -18.98
CA ARG A 12 4.89 -2.57 -19.19
C ARG A 12 5.80 -2.86 -20.39
N GLY A 13 5.43 -2.36 -21.57
CA GLY A 13 6.11 -2.70 -22.81
C GLY A 13 6.02 -4.20 -23.12
N ASN A 14 7.16 -4.88 -23.17
CA ASN A 14 7.28 -6.30 -23.50
C ASN A 14 7.40 -7.22 -22.27
N LEU A 15 7.26 -6.67 -21.05
CA LEU A 15 7.30 -7.45 -19.80
C LEU A 15 6.01 -7.27 -19.00
N LEU A 16 5.80 -8.17 -18.04
CA LEU A 16 4.88 -7.97 -16.93
C LEU A 16 5.64 -7.41 -15.74
N GLU A 17 4.99 -6.51 -15.02
CA GLU A 17 5.46 -5.95 -13.77
C GLU A 17 4.42 -6.28 -12.70
N GLY A 18 4.87 -6.85 -11.59
CA GLY A 18 4.06 -7.22 -10.45
C GLY A 18 4.46 -6.41 -9.23
N LEU A 19 3.47 -5.89 -8.52
CA LEU A 19 3.60 -5.31 -7.18
C LEU A 19 2.95 -6.27 -6.20
N PHE A 20 3.65 -6.55 -5.10
CA PHE A 20 3.24 -7.54 -4.10
C PHE A 20 3.41 -6.97 -2.70
N ASP A 21 2.45 -7.22 -1.84
CA ASP A 21 2.63 -7.03 -0.40
C ASP A 21 3.49 -8.19 0.12
N TYR A 22 4.78 -7.96 0.38
CA TYR A 22 5.67 -8.92 1.02
C TYR A 22 5.50 -8.84 2.53
N ARG A 23 4.88 -9.87 3.11
CA ARG A 23 4.51 -9.99 4.52
C ARG A 23 5.00 -11.29 5.13
N PRO A 24 6.32 -11.52 5.17
CA PRO A 24 6.87 -12.62 5.94
C PRO A 24 6.53 -12.42 7.43
N ARG A 25 6.20 -13.51 8.13
CA ARG A 25 5.94 -13.45 9.57
C ARG A 25 7.22 -13.05 10.31
N ASN A 26 7.11 -12.15 11.29
CA ASN A 26 8.21 -11.74 12.17
C ASN A 26 9.40 -11.13 11.42
N GLU A 27 9.18 -10.67 10.18
CA GLU A 27 10.16 -10.09 9.28
C GLU A 27 9.59 -8.83 8.66
N GLN A 28 10.47 -7.94 8.21
CA GLN A 28 10.07 -6.63 7.73
C GLN A 28 9.14 -6.72 6.51
N GLU A 29 7.86 -6.33 6.67
CA GLU A 29 6.96 -6.28 5.52
C GLU A 29 7.37 -5.14 4.56
N ALA A 30 7.02 -5.23 3.29
CA ALA A 30 7.31 -4.19 2.31
C ALA A 30 6.41 -4.32 1.08
N THR A 31 6.31 -3.26 0.28
CA THR A 31 5.87 -3.42 -1.11
C THR A 31 7.06 -3.88 -1.95
N VAL A 32 6.90 -5.00 -2.64
CA VAL A 32 7.91 -5.60 -3.52
C VAL A 32 7.50 -5.41 -4.97
N VAL A 33 8.49 -5.18 -5.83
CA VAL A 33 8.32 -5.19 -7.28
C VAL A 33 9.16 -6.28 -7.93
N ALA A 34 8.53 -7.03 -8.82
CA ALA A 34 9.17 -8.03 -9.65
C ALA A 34 8.72 -7.89 -11.11
N ILE A 35 9.53 -8.41 -12.04
CA ILE A 35 9.20 -8.43 -13.47
C ILE A 35 9.20 -9.85 -14.01
N SER A 36 8.38 -10.09 -15.03
CA SER A 36 8.37 -11.33 -15.79
C SER A 36 8.55 -11.04 -17.28
N THR A 37 9.39 -11.84 -17.93
CA THR A 37 9.65 -11.76 -19.38
C THR A 37 9.02 -12.92 -20.15
N ASP A 38 8.40 -13.86 -19.44
CA ASP A 38 7.81 -15.10 -19.94
C ASP A 38 6.31 -15.19 -19.56
N TRP A 39 5.65 -14.04 -19.53
CA TRP A 39 4.20 -13.92 -19.30
C TRP A 39 3.71 -14.49 -17.97
N GLY A 40 4.54 -14.39 -16.93
CA GLY A 40 4.22 -14.72 -15.55
C GLY A 40 4.65 -16.12 -15.12
N ALA A 41 5.32 -16.88 -16.00
CA ALA A 41 5.84 -18.20 -15.65
C ALA A 41 7.02 -18.10 -14.66
N SER A 42 7.88 -17.09 -14.79
CA SER A 42 8.93 -16.76 -13.83
C SER A 42 8.96 -15.26 -13.52
N TRP A 43 9.43 -14.94 -12.31
CA TRP A 43 9.48 -13.57 -11.79
C TRP A 43 10.87 -13.26 -11.26
N ILE A 44 11.42 -12.11 -11.66
CA ILE A 44 12.72 -11.59 -11.25
C ILE A 44 12.47 -10.44 -10.28
N PHE A 45 12.92 -10.59 -9.03
CA PHE A 45 12.89 -9.53 -8.03
C PHE A 45 13.66 -8.29 -8.52
N ARG A 46 13.05 -7.11 -8.37
CA ARG A 46 13.65 -5.84 -8.80
C ARG A 46 13.89 -4.86 -7.67
N GLY A 47 13.16 -5.00 -6.56
CA GLY A 47 13.36 -4.18 -5.39
C GLY A 47 12.19 -4.27 -4.42
N LYS A 48 12.37 -3.63 -3.27
CA LYS A 48 11.34 -3.41 -2.27
C LYS A 48 11.41 -1.96 -1.77
N ALA A 49 10.30 -1.41 -1.34
CA ALA A 49 10.22 -0.07 -0.78
C ALA A 49 9.09 0.00 0.25
N LEU A 50 9.03 1.14 0.95
CA LEU A 50 7.96 1.43 1.92
C LEU A 50 7.88 0.34 2.99
N ALA A 51 9.05 -0.04 3.50
CA ALA A 51 9.15 -1.14 4.42
C ALA A 51 8.48 -0.80 5.76
N LEU A 52 7.91 -1.84 6.34
CA LEU A 52 6.97 -1.82 7.43
C LEU A 52 7.61 -2.45 8.66
N ASN A 53 6.88 -2.55 9.77
CA ASN A 53 7.44 -3.23 10.92
C ASN A 53 7.25 -4.76 10.81
N PRO A 54 8.10 -5.54 11.49
CA PRO A 54 8.11 -6.98 11.32
C PRO A 54 7.04 -7.72 12.12
N TYR A 55 6.20 -7.03 12.90
CA TYR A 55 5.33 -7.70 13.86
C TYR A 55 3.94 -7.90 13.27
N CYS A 56 3.41 -9.12 13.40
CA CYS A 56 2.08 -9.41 12.89
C CYS A 56 1.00 -8.61 13.63
N PRO A 57 -0.17 -8.41 13.00
CA PRO A 57 -1.37 -7.96 13.68
C PRO A 57 -1.74 -8.89 14.83
N TRP A 58 -2.63 -8.43 15.72
CA TRP A 58 -3.02 -9.13 16.93
C TRP A 58 -3.15 -10.65 16.75
N ASP A 59 -2.28 -11.39 17.45
CA ASP A 59 -2.40 -12.83 17.62
C ASP A 59 -2.13 -13.17 19.08
N ALA A 60 -3.19 -13.32 19.86
CA ALA A 60 -3.12 -13.65 21.28
C ALA A 60 -2.46 -15.01 21.57
N THR A 61 -2.24 -15.83 20.53
CA THR A 61 -1.58 -17.14 20.64
C THR A 61 -0.12 -17.12 20.18
N ASP A 62 0.37 -15.99 19.67
CA ASP A 62 1.74 -15.84 19.21
C ASP A 62 2.65 -15.29 20.34
N PRO A 63 3.53 -16.12 20.94
CA PRO A 63 4.44 -15.67 21.99
C PRO A 63 5.46 -14.62 21.51
N ASP A 64 5.71 -14.54 20.19
CA ASP A 64 6.66 -13.59 19.60
C ASP A 64 6.04 -12.19 19.44
N ASN A 65 4.70 -12.07 19.48
CA ASN A 65 3.95 -10.82 19.39
C ASN A 65 3.40 -10.38 20.74
N LEU A 66 4.14 -10.57 21.84
CA LEU A 66 3.72 -10.03 23.14
C LEU A 66 4.38 -8.70 23.46
N ASN A 67 5.60 -8.48 22.96
CA ASN A 67 6.37 -7.26 23.19
C ASN A 67 7.27 -6.95 22.01
N VAL A 68 7.42 -5.66 21.68
CA VAL A 68 8.49 -5.18 20.78
C VAL A 68 9.60 -4.54 21.60
N ASN A 69 10.84 -4.65 21.12
CA ASN A 69 11.98 -3.94 21.70
C ASN A 69 12.17 -2.60 20.99
N VAL A 70 12.11 -1.50 21.74
CA VAL A 70 12.35 -0.14 21.26
C VAL A 70 13.52 0.46 22.02
N LYS A 71 14.67 0.61 21.36
CA LYS A 71 15.89 1.20 21.96
C LYS A 71 16.28 0.54 23.30
N GLY A 72 16.07 -0.78 23.43
CA GLY A 72 16.37 -1.55 24.65
C GLY A 72 15.22 -1.67 25.66
N THR A 73 14.10 -1.00 25.44
CA THR A 73 12.89 -1.11 26.26
C THR A 73 11.91 -2.11 25.65
N LYS A 74 11.46 -3.09 26.42
CA LYS A 74 10.34 -3.97 26.05
C LYS A 74 9.03 -3.22 26.23
N THR A 75 8.20 -3.19 25.19
CA THR A 75 6.88 -2.57 25.25
C THR A 75 5.84 -3.52 24.68
N ALA A 76 4.71 -3.66 25.38
CA ALA A 76 3.63 -4.55 24.99
C ALA A 76 3.07 -4.16 23.61
N TYR A 77 2.97 -5.14 22.72
CA TYR A 77 2.49 -5.01 21.36
C TYR A 77 2.03 -6.39 20.92
N GLY A 78 0.91 -6.52 20.21
CA GLY A 78 0.39 -7.84 19.79
C GLY A 78 -0.34 -8.62 20.88
N SER A 79 -0.31 -8.15 22.13
CA SER A 79 -0.99 -8.77 23.26
C SER A 79 -2.50 -8.51 23.31
N SER A 80 -3.01 -7.51 22.56
CA SER A 80 -4.44 -7.24 22.36
C SER A 80 -4.70 -6.60 21.01
N SER A 81 -5.95 -6.65 20.53
CA SER A 81 -6.39 -5.91 19.34
C SER A 81 -6.24 -4.39 19.47
N ALA A 82 -6.07 -3.88 20.69
CA ALA A 82 -5.88 -2.46 20.96
C ALA A 82 -4.42 -2.00 20.83
N ASN A 83 -3.47 -2.93 20.65
CA ASN A 83 -2.04 -2.60 20.53
C ASN A 83 -1.35 -3.36 19.40
N ALA A 84 -2.10 -3.80 18.40
CA ALA A 84 -1.59 -4.56 17.28
C ALA A 84 -2.37 -4.26 16.00
N ALA A 85 -1.68 -3.76 14.99
CA ALA A 85 -2.25 -3.37 13.71
C ALA A 85 -1.43 -3.95 12.55
N ASP A 86 -2.04 -4.02 11.36
CA ASP A 86 -1.34 -4.28 10.09
C ASP A 86 -0.50 -3.07 9.71
N ASN A 87 0.73 -2.96 10.18
CA ASN A 87 1.38 -1.65 10.14
C ASN A 87 1.88 -1.24 8.75
N GLY A 88 1.21 -0.25 8.16
CA GLY A 88 1.71 0.63 7.10
C GLY A 88 1.09 0.45 5.72
N LEU A 89 1.87 0.46 4.63
CA LEU A 89 1.34 0.58 3.26
C LEU A 89 1.22 -0.77 2.55
N GLY A 90 0.06 -1.02 1.95
CA GLY A 90 -0.18 -2.23 1.15
C GLY A 90 -1.19 -2.02 0.05
N HIS A 91 -1.56 -3.12 -0.62
CA HIS A 91 -2.54 -3.12 -1.73
C HIS A 91 -2.11 -2.18 -2.86
N ALA A 92 -0.84 -2.31 -3.26
CA ALA A 92 -0.23 -1.43 -4.25
C ALA A 92 -0.95 -1.47 -5.60
N PHE A 93 -1.25 -0.31 -6.15
CA PHE A 93 -1.75 -0.17 -7.53
C PHE A 93 -0.93 0.87 -8.28
N ALA A 94 -0.39 0.51 -9.45
CA ALA A 94 0.40 1.43 -10.25
C ALA A 94 -0.31 1.88 -11.52
N PHE A 95 -0.40 3.20 -11.69
CA PHE A 95 -1.12 3.84 -12.78
C PHE A 95 -0.31 4.97 -13.37
N SER A 96 -0.25 5.01 -14.70
CA SER A 96 0.43 6.09 -15.41
C SER A 96 -0.58 7.01 -16.11
N THR A 97 -0.38 8.32 -15.96
CA THR A 97 -1.14 9.37 -16.65
C THR A 97 -0.21 10.51 -17.02
N LYS A 98 -0.37 11.05 -18.24
CA LYS A 98 0.41 12.20 -18.75
C LYS A 98 1.94 12.07 -18.55
N GLY A 99 2.48 10.88 -18.76
CA GLY A 99 3.92 10.60 -18.62
C GLY A 99 4.42 10.50 -17.17
N LYS A 100 3.55 10.66 -16.17
CA LYS A 100 3.87 10.48 -14.76
C LYS A 100 3.34 9.14 -14.27
N GLN A 101 4.13 8.46 -13.45
CA GLN A 101 3.71 7.25 -12.77
C GLN A 101 3.21 7.60 -11.37
N HIS A 102 2.12 6.96 -10.96
CA HIS A 102 1.60 7.00 -9.62
C HIS A 102 1.51 5.59 -9.06
N VAL A 103 1.89 5.42 -7.80
CA VAL A 103 1.61 4.21 -7.01
C VAL A 103 0.68 4.60 -5.87
N TYR A 104 -0.41 3.85 -5.74
CA TYR A 104 -1.42 4.02 -4.73
C TYR A 104 -1.29 2.90 -3.71
N HIS A 105 -1.33 3.23 -2.42
CA HIS A 105 -1.35 2.26 -1.32
C HIS A 105 -2.51 2.55 -0.37
N LEU A 106 -3.06 1.49 0.21
CA LEU A 106 -3.90 1.58 1.39
C LEU A 106 -3.01 1.93 2.60
N ASN A 107 -3.42 2.93 3.39
CA ASN A 107 -2.85 3.14 4.72
C ASN A 107 -3.50 2.14 5.69
N ARG A 108 -2.68 1.23 6.21
CA ARG A 108 -3.11 0.20 7.15
C ARG A 108 -2.59 0.43 8.58
N ALA A 109 -1.88 1.54 8.82
CA ALA A 109 -1.45 1.87 10.18
C ALA A 109 -2.63 1.97 11.16
N ASP A 110 -2.34 1.81 12.45
CA ASP A 110 -3.36 1.82 13.51
C ASP A 110 -4.23 3.07 13.45
N GLY A 111 -5.56 2.90 13.53
CA GLY A 111 -6.54 3.99 13.40
C GLY A 111 -6.76 4.54 11.99
N HIS A 112 -6.01 4.07 10.97
CA HIS A 112 -6.11 4.51 9.58
C HIS A 112 -6.83 3.52 8.65
N ILE A 113 -6.84 2.23 9.04
CA ILE A 113 -7.61 1.20 8.32
C ILE A 113 -9.08 1.64 8.26
N ASP A 114 -9.64 1.66 7.06
CA ASP A 114 -11.05 1.99 6.75
C ASP A 114 -11.45 3.47 6.92
N SER A 115 -10.57 4.35 7.39
CA SER A 115 -10.85 5.78 7.62
C SER A 115 -10.07 6.70 6.67
N ASP A 116 -8.89 6.26 6.24
CA ASP A 116 -7.98 7.06 5.44
C ASP A 116 -8.25 7.00 3.93
N GLN A 117 -7.79 8.06 3.26
CA GLN A 117 -7.64 8.07 1.82
C GLN A 117 -6.42 7.23 1.39
N LEU A 118 -6.37 6.84 0.12
CA LEU A 118 -5.20 6.12 -0.40
C LEU A 118 -3.98 7.05 -0.44
N VAL A 119 -2.83 6.54 0.00
CA VAL A 119 -1.53 7.22 -0.14
C VAL A 119 -1.08 7.13 -1.58
N VAL A 120 -0.67 8.26 -2.15
CA VAL A 120 -0.28 8.41 -3.55
C VAL A 120 1.18 8.84 -3.64
N HIS A 121 2.00 7.95 -4.18
CA HIS A 121 3.38 8.22 -4.50
C HIS A 121 3.49 8.66 -5.96
N SER A 122 4.06 9.83 -6.18
CA SER A 122 4.26 10.42 -7.49
C SER A 122 5.69 10.15 -7.95
N LEU A 123 5.87 9.23 -8.89
CA LEU A 123 7.19 8.87 -9.39
C LEU A 123 7.50 9.58 -10.70
N ASN A 124 8.71 10.13 -10.78
CA ASN A 124 9.28 10.56 -12.06
C ASN A 124 9.49 9.31 -12.93
N HIS A 125 9.38 9.47 -14.25
CA HIS A 125 9.69 8.40 -15.18
C HIS A 125 11.20 8.19 -15.21
N GLY A 126 11.73 7.44 -14.23
CA GLY A 126 13.14 7.18 -14.04
C GLY A 126 13.33 5.77 -13.49
N GLU A 127 14.05 4.96 -14.28
CA GLU A 127 14.34 3.54 -14.10
C GLU A 127 13.19 2.52 -14.18
N GLY A 128 13.59 1.27 -14.41
CA GLY A 128 12.82 0.24 -15.11
C GLY A 128 11.56 -0.31 -14.42
N PHE A 129 11.20 0.16 -13.20
CA PHE A 129 10.11 -0.40 -12.40
C PHE A 129 9.48 0.60 -11.41
N SER A 130 8.31 0.22 -10.87
CA SER A 130 7.32 1.09 -10.19
C SER A 130 7.64 1.53 -8.78
N LEU A 131 8.73 1.09 -8.17
CA LEU A 131 9.11 1.50 -6.81
C LEU A 131 10.43 2.26 -6.78
N PHE A 132 11.00 2.55 -7.95
CA PHE A 132 12.28 3.23 -8.04
C PHE A 132 12.20 4.63 -7.40
N GLY A 133 13.21 4.95 -6.57
CA GLY A 133 13.29 6.22 -5.87
C GLY A 133 12.38 6.35 -4.64
N LEU A 134 11.57 5.33 -4.34
CA LEU A 134 10.90 5.26 -3.04
C LEU A 134 11.87 4.77 -1.98
N PRO A 135 11.73 5.26 -0.73
CA PRO A 135 12.60 4.87 0.35
C PRO A 135 12.45 3.38 0.67
N GLU A 136 13.56 2.65 0.62
CA GLU A 136 13.70 1.35 1.26
C GLU A 136 14.02 1.59 2.72
N PHE A 137 13.00 1.56 3.58
CA PHE A 137 13.22 1.74 5.00
C PHE A 137 13.82 0.48 5.63
N GLY A 138 14.79 0.65 6.53
CA GLY A 138 15.14 -0.38 7.50
C GLY A 138 14.04 -0.48 8.58
N TYR A 139 14.24 -1.36 9.57
CA TYR A 139 13.28 -1.60 10.66
C TYR A 139 12.64 -0.30 11.18
N VAL A 140 11.32 -0.17 11.03
CA VAL A 140 10.52 0.90 11.62
C VAL A 140 9.88 0.34 12.89
N SER A 141 10.17 0.94 14.05
CA SER A 141 9.56 0.51 15.31
C SER A 141 8.09 0.94 15.36
N PRO A 142 7.11 0.02 15.54
CA PRO A 142 5.68 0.35 15.58
C PRO A 142 5.37 1.46 16.59
N LEU A 143 6.02 1.45 17.74
CA LEU A 143 5.69 2.34 18.85
C LEU A 143 6.31 3.73 18.74
N ALA A 144 7.34 3.90 17.91
CA ALA A 144 7.99 5.19 17.72
C ALA A 144 7.32 6.02 16.61
N SER A 145 6.67 5.34 15.66
CA SER A 145 6.00 5.97 14.50
C SER A 145 4.50 5.73 14.44
N GLY A 146 3.91 5.07 15.45
CA GLY A 146 2.50 4.62 15.39
C GLY A 146 2.25 3.59 14.28
N GLY A 147 3.30 2.86 13.86
CA GLY A 147 3.22 1.90 12.76
C GLY A 147 3.18 2.53 11.37
N TYR A 148 3.19 3.86 11.25
CA TYR A 148 3.17 4.53 9.96
C TYR A 148 4.60 4.71 9.41
N PRO A 149 4.88 4.36 8.14
CA PRO A 149 6.17 4.65 7.54
C PRO A 149 6.32 6.16 7.33
N ASN A 150 7.55 6.66 7.46
CA ASN A 150 7.84 8.04 7.05
C ASN A 150 7.61 8.15 5.55
N LEU A 151 6.67 8.97 5.10
CA LEU A 151 6.45 9.15 3.68
C LEU A 151 7.50 10.09 3.07
N GLU A 152 7.82 9.89 1.79
CA GLU A 152 8.60 10.88 1.06
C GLU A 152 7.84 12.21 0.97
N SER A 153 8.55 13.34 0.89
CA SER A 153 7.94 14.68 0.89
C SER A 153 6.97 14.95 -0.28
N THR A 154 7.03 14.12 -1.33
CA THR A 154 6.14 14.19 -2.49
C THR A 154 4.92 13.28 -2.39
N ALA A 155 4.79 12.49 -1.33
CA ALA A 155 3.62 11.67 -1.10
C ALA A 155 2.39 12.57 -0.88
N ALA A 156 1.25 12.12 -1.39
CA ALA A 156 -0.04 12.78 -1.21
C ALA A 156 -1.10 11.78 -0.76
N ALA A 157 -2.31 12.27 -0.49
CA ALA A 157 -3.47 11.42 -0.28
C ALA A 157 -4.48 11.65 -1.42
N THR A 158 -5.24 10.62 -1.78
CA THR A 158 -6.45 10.83 -2.60
C THR A 158 -7.46 11.68 -1.84
N THR A 159 -8.49 12.16 -2.52
CA THR A 159 -9.57 12.92 -1.88
C THR A 159 -10.91 12.42 -2.39
N GLY A 160 -11.90 12.31 -1.50
CA GLY A 160 -13.28 11.99 -1.86
C GLY A 160 -13.55 10.49 -2.11
N LEU A 161 -12.60 9.60 -1.81
CA LEU A 161 -12.90 8.18 -1.66
C LEU A 161 -13.69 7.96 -0.38
N ILE A 162 -14.57 6.96 -0.39
CA ILE A 162 -15.33 6.54 0.79
C ILE A 162 -14.78 5.16 1.15
N ASP A 163 -14.13 5.07 2.29
CA ASP A 163 -13.58 3.85 2.91
C ASP A 163 -12.88 2.91 1.91
N PRO A 164 -11.85 3.39 1.17
CA PRO A 164 -11.21 2.61 0.11
C PRO A 164 -10.45 1.42 0.68
N ASP A 165 -10.62 0.24 0.08
CA ASP A 165 -9.96 -1.01 0.50
C ASP A 165 -8.98 -1.53 -0.55
N ALA A 166 -9.35 -1.49 -1.83
CA ALA A 166 -8.50 -1.93 -2.93
C ALA A 166 -8.84 -1.21 -4.24
N ILE A 167 -7.84 -1.00 -5.11
CA ILE A 167 -8.09 -0.58 -6.49
C ILE A 167 -8.21 -1.83 -7.39
N LEU A 168 -9.32 -1.94 -8.10
CA LEU A 168 -9.57 -3.03 -9.06
C LEU A 168 -8.92 -2.77 -10.42
N GLY A 169 -8.79 -1.50 -10.80
CA GLY A 169 -8.28 -1.15 -12.11
C GLY A 169 -8.58 0.29 -12.50
N SER A 170 -8.46 0.55 -13.80
CA SER A 170 -8.85 1.82 -14.39
C SER A 170 -9.66 1.61 -15.65
N VAL A 171 -10.67 2.45 -15.85
CA VAL A 171 -11.55 2.47 -17.02
C VAL A 171 -11.51 3.84 -17.69
N HIS A 172 -11.90 3.91 -18.95
CA HIS A 172 -12.15 5.19 -19.62
C HIS A 172 -13.63 5.55 -19.47
N MET A 173 -13.90 6.75 -18.97
CA MET A 173 -15.23 7.36 -18.91
C MET A 173 -15.20 8.61 -19.79
N GLY A 174 -15.49 8.43 -21.08
CA GLY A 174 -15.27 9.46 -22.09
C GLY A 174 -13.77 9.72 -22.30
N ASP A 175 -13.36 10.98 -22.20
CA ASP A 175 -11.96 11.44 -22.29
C ASP A 175 -11.17 11.27 -20.98
N LYS A 176 -11.84 10.86 -19.90
CA LYS A 176 -11.22 10.72 -18.58
C LYS A 176 -10.86 9.26 -18.30
N LYS A 177 -9.65 9.07 -17.77
CA LYS A 177 -9.24 7.79 -17.19
C LYS A 177 -9.61 7.81 -15.70
N THR A 178 -10.44 6.87 -15.29
CA THR A 178 -11.04 6.77 -13.95
C THR A 178 -10.52 5.52 -13.25
N ILE A 179 -10.20 5.63 -11.97
CA ILE A 179 -9.84 4.49 -11.12
C ILE A 179 -11.11 3.86 -10.55
N VAL A 180 -11.21 2.53 -10.62
CA VAL A 180 -12.28 1.74 -10.01
C VAL A 180 -11.71 1.12 -8.74
N TYR A 181 -12.37 1.32 -7.61
CA TYR A 181 -11.93 0.82 -6.31
C TYR A 181 -13.09 0.16 -5.57
N VAL A 182 -12.76 -0.70 -4.62
CA VAL A 182 -13.67 -1.32 -3.66
C VAL A 182 -13.68 -0.44 -2.42
N SER A 183 -14.89 -0.09 -1.96
CA SER A 183 -15.08 0.47 -0.62
C SER A 183 -15.44 -0.65 0.36
N LYS A 184 -14.91 -0.61 1.57
CA LYS A 184 -15.27 -1.56 2.62
C LYS A 184 -16.56 -1.15 3.31
N ASN A 185 -17.71 -1.57 2.78
CA ASN A 185 -18.98 -1.43 3.50
C ASN A 185 -19.13 -2.60 4.49
N LEU A 186 -18.75 -2.37 5.75
CA LEU A 186 -18.90 -3.35 6.84
C LEU A 186 -20.36 -3.52 7.33
N SER A 187 -21.26 -2.64 6.90
CA SER A 187 -22.69 -2.70 7.20
C SER A 187 -23.48 -3.12 5.95
N PRO A 188 -24.10 -4.32 5.91
CA PRO A 188 -24.87 -4.80 4.74
C PRO A 188 -26.12 -3.96 4.42
N GLU A 189 -26.45 -2.94 5.24
CA GLU A 189 -27.68 -2.17 5.14
C GLU A 189 -27.58 -0.90 4.27
N ILE A 190 -26.39 -0.50 3.83
CA ILE A 190 -26.24 0.69 2.95
C ILE A 190 -26.46 0.29 1.49
N ARG A 191 -27.74 0.31 1.06
CA ARG A 191 -28.19 0.05 -0.32
C ARG A 191 -27.95 1.20 -1.32
N THR A 192 -27.08 2.16 -1.01
CA THR A 192 -26.82 3.29 -1.93
C THR A 192 -25.39 3.29 -2.42
N PHE A 193 -25.17 2.72 -3.61
CA PHE A 193 -24.02 3.07 -4.44
C PHE A 193 -24.13 4.57 -4.78
N ARG A 194 -23.46 5.43 -4.01
CA ARG A 194 -23.25 6.80 -4.42
C ARG A 194 -22.17 6.79 -5.52
N GLN A 195 -22.55 7.09 -6.75
CA GLN A 195 -21.59 7.41 -7.81
C GLN A 195 -20.85 8.69 -7.40
N THR A 196 -19.67 8.56 -6.80
CA THR A 196 -18.77 9.71 -6.62
C THR A 196 -18.05 9.95 -7.94
N ARG A 197 -18.44 11.01 -8.66
CA ARG A 197 -17.74 11.45 -9.88
C ARG A 197 -16.40 12.07 -9.50
N PHE A 198 -15.30 11.50 -9.99
CA PHE A 198 -13.98 12.12 -9.86
C PHE A 198 -13.85 13.33 -10.81
N ALA A 199 -13.56 14.49 -10.24
CA ALA A 199 -13.07 15.65 -10.97
C ALA A 199 -11.61 15.90 -10.54
N GLN A 200 -10.64 15.41 -11.32
CA GLN A 200 -9.28 15.92 -11.24
C GLN A 200 -9.25 17.36 -11.78
N LYS A 201 -8.98 18.32 -10.91
CA LYS A 201 -8.40 19.62 -11.31
C LYS A 201 -7.12 19.81 -10.49
N PRO A 202 -5.93 19.68 -11.08
CA PRO A 202 -4.74 20.27 -10.49
C PRO A 202 -4.82 21.78 -10.74
N ARG A 203 -5.06 22.56 -9.68
CA ARG A 203 -4.78 24.01 -9.71
C ARG A 203 -3.27 24.16 -9.54
N LEU A 204 -2.57 24.38 -10.64
CA LEU A 204 -1.24 24.98 -10.60
C LEU A 204 -1.44 26.49 -10.44
N SER A 205 -0.99 27.04 -9.31
CA SER A 205 -0.76 28.48 -9.18
C SER A 205 0.46 28.87 -10.01
N ARG A 206 0.36 30.07 -10.60
CA ARG A 206 1.30 30.68 -11.55
C ARG A 206 2.72 30.81 -11.02
#